data_AF-A0A7C1D1R8-F1
#
_entry.id   AF-A0A7C1D1R8-F1
#
_cell.length_a   1.000
_cell.length_b   1.000
_cell.length_c   1.000
_cell.angle_alpha   90.00
_cell.angle_beta   90.00
_cell.angle_gamma   90.00
#
_symmetry.space_group_name_H-M   'P 1'
#
loop_
_entity.id
_entity.type
_entity.pdbx_description
1 polymer ?
#
loop_
_entity_poly.entity_id
_entity_poly.type
_entity_poly.pdbx_seq_one_letter_code
_entity_poly.pdbx_strand_id
1 'polypeptide(L)'
;MRSAASSLISALGVIKAIYFGILGFAEFIPENWSIWGKCLFIMPLLIWLTALNCCVQMVMTQKLVLYLHSPENIQQICKSTIMEKQRQLEWGFFLLEAGLIVAFVLLIVRMYF
;
A
#
# COMPACT_ATOMS: atom_id res chain seq x y z
N MET A 1 -10.66 -9.75 -8.44
CA MET A 1 -9.34 -9.20 -8.01
C MET A 1 -9.13 -7.75 -8.43
N ARG A 2 -9.36 -7.36 -9.70
CA ARG A 2 -9.18 -5.95 -10.14
C ARG A 2 -10.07 -4.94 -9.39
N SER A 3 -11.33 -5.29 -9.14
CA SER A 3 -12.23 -4.46 -8.31
C SER A 3 -11.72 -4.33 -6.87
N ALA A 4 -11.28 -5.43 -6.24
CA ALA A 4 -10.68 -5.39 -4.90
C ALA A 4 -9.41 -4.51 -4.85
N ALA A 5 -8.52 -4.63 -5.84
CA ALA A 5 -7.34 -3.75 -5.92
C ALA A 5 -7.72 -2.28 -6.12
N SER A 6 -8.74 -1.98 -6.93
CA SER A 6 -9.26 -0.62 -7.10
C SER A 6 -9.83 -0.06 -5.78
N SER A 7 -10.59 -0.86 -5.04
CA SER A 7 -11.09 -0.47 -3.72
C SER A 7 -9.95 -0.22 -2.73
N LEU A 8 -8.89 -1.04 -2.77
CA LEU A 8 -7.72 -0.89 -1.90
C LEU A 8 -6.90 0.36 -2.25
N ILE A 9 -6.76 0.69 -3.54
CA ILE A 9 -6.16 1.94 -4.00
C ILE A 9 -6.97 3.14 -3.49
N SER A 10 -8.30 3.11 -3.61
CA SER A 10 -9.16 4.18 -3.08
C SER A 10 -9.03 4.32 -1.57
N ALA A 11 -9.04 3.21 -0.83
CA ALA A 11 -8.85 3.21 0.62
C ALA A 11 -7.49 3.81 1.02
N LEU A 12 -6.39 3.41 0.35
CA LEU A 12 -5.06 4.01 0.54
C LEU A 12 -5.06 5.51 0.27
N GLY A 13 -5.79 5.97 -0.76
CA GLY A 13 -5.93 7.39 -1.06
C GLY A 13 -6.60 8.16 0.08
N VAL A 14 -7.73 7.65 0.57
CA VAL A 14 -8.46 8.25 1.70
C VAL A 14 -7.60 8.28 2.96
N ILE A 15 -6.95 7.18 3.31
CA ILE A 15 -6.10 7.08 4.51
C ILE A 15 -4.92 8.06 4.43
N LYS A 16 -4.25 8.14 3.27
CA LYS A 16 -3.15 9.11 3.06
C LYS A 16 -3.65 10.55 3.21
N ALA A 17 -4.81 10.88 2.63
CA ALA A 17 -5.39 12.21 2.73
C ALA A 17 -5.70 12.59 4.19
N ILE A 18 -6.31 11.66 4.95
CA ILE A 18 -6.56 11.85 6.39
C ILE A 18 -5.24 12.07 7.14
N TYR A 19 -4.24 11.22 6.89
CA TYR A 19 -2.95 11.32 7.57
C TYR A 19 -2.21 12.62 7.25
N PHE A 20 -2.19 13.06 5.98
CA PHE A 20 -1.66 14.37 5.61
C PHE A 20 -2.46 15.51 6.25
N GLY A 21 -3.77 15.36 6.36
CA GLY A 21 -4.61 16.32 7.08
C GLY A 21 -4.20 16.45 8.54
N ILE A 22 -3.97 15.33 9.23
CA ILE A 22 -3.48 15.32 10.61
C ILE A 22 -2.10 16.00 10.69
N LEU A 23 -1.15 15.61 9.84
CA LEU A 23 0.21 16.18 9.88
C LEU A 23 0.23 17.69 9.58
N GLY A 24 -0.54 18.14 8.59
CA GLY A 24 -0.51 19.51 8.09
C GLY A 24 -1.41 20.48 8.85
N PHE A 25 -2.66 20.09 9.15
CA PHE A 25 -3.62 20.98 9.82
C PHE A 25 -3.52 20.96 11.34
N ALA A 26 -3.08 19.86 11.94
CA ALA A 26 -2.96 19.77 13.39
C ALA A 26 -1.55 20.12 13.91
N GLU A 27 -0.67 20.64 13.04
CA GLU A 27 0.76 20.90 13.35
C GLU A 27 1.38 19.77 14.17
N PHE A 28 1.07 18.54 13.75
CA PHE A 28 1.25 17.36 14.61
C PHE A 28 2.72 17.05 14.87
N ILE A 29 3.61 17.50 13.97
CA ILE A 29 5.06 17.33 14.05
C ILE A 29 5.63 18.37 15.03
N PRO A 30 6.19 17.96 16.18
CA PRO A 30 6.77 18.89 17.15
C PRO A 30 7.94 19.65 16.55
N GLU A 31 7.95 20.98 16.67
CA GLU A 31 9.08 21.79 16.19
C GLU A 31 10.38 21.46 16.93
N ASN A 32 10.25 21.09 18.20
CA ASN A 32 11.32 20.85 19.17
C ASN A 32 12.05 19.51 18.95
N TRP A 33 11.49 18.63 18.10
CA TRP A 33 12.11 17.34 17.81
C TRP A 33 13.26 17.48 16.83
N SER A 34 14.26 16.60 16.99
CA SER A 34 15.36 16.48 16.03
C SER A 34 14.83 16.12 14.64
N ILE A 35 15.58 16.48 13.59
CA ILE A 35 15.23 16.16 12.20
C ILE A 35 14.93 14.66 12.03
N TRP A 36 15.72 13.80 12.69
CA TRP A 36 15.51 12.36 12.69
C TRP A 36 14.18 11.93 13.33
N GLY A 37 13.77 12.57 14.43
CA GLY A 37 12.46 12.35 15.03
C GLY A 37 11.31 12.78 14.10
N LYS A 38 11.48 13.90 13.38
CA LYS A 38 10.50 14.36 12.38
C LYS A 38 10.38 13.40 11.19
N CYS A 39 11.48 12.76 10.77
CA CYS A 39 11.47 11.77 9.71
C CYS A 39 10.65 10.51 10.06
N LEU A 40 10.42 10.19 11.34
CA LEU A 40 9.59 9.03 11.71
C LEU A 40 8.14 9.17 11.22
N PHE A 41 7.61 10.40 11.13
CA PHE A 41 6.27 10.66 10.60
C PHE A 41 6.11 10.35 9.11
N ILE A 42 7.22 10.15 8.38
CA ILE A 42 7.22 9.73 6.98
C ILE A 42 7.06 8.21 6.83
N MET A 43 7.33 7.42 7.89
CA MET A 43 7.29 5.95 7.83
C MET A 43 5.95 5.38 7.35
N PRO A 44 4.78 5.80 7.88
CA PRO A 44 3.49 5.31 7.38
C PRO A 44 3.28 5.59 5.89
N LEU A 45 3.75 6.75 5.40
CA LEU A 45 3.64 7.12 3.99
C LEU A 45 4.46 6.20 3.10
N LEU A 46 5.68 5.84 3.51
CA LEU A 46 6.52 4.90 2.75
C LEU A 46 5.88 3.52 2.68
N ILE A 47 5.35 3.02 3.80
CA ILE A 47 4.64 1.74 3.85
C ILE A 47 3.43 1.77 2.92
N TRP A 48 2.58 2.80 2.99
CA TRP A 48 1.42 2.92 2.11
C TRP A 48 1.79 3.20 0.64
N LEU A 49 2.98 3.74 0.35
CA LEU A 49 3.49 3.87 -1.01
C LEU A 49 3.85 2.49 -1.59
N THR A 50 4.50 1.63 -0.78
CA THR A 50 4.78 0.25 -1.20
C THR A 50 3.50 -0.57 -1.38
N ALA A 51 2.52 -0.42 -0.49
CA ALA A 51 1.19 -1.02 -0.63
C ALA A 51 0.52 -0.61 -1.94
N LEU A 52 0.55 0.69 -2.26
CA LEU A 52 -0.01 1.23 -3.49
C LEU A 52 0.68 0.66 -4.72
N ASN A 53 2.01 0.54 -4.69
CA ASN A 53 2.77 -0.04 -5.79
C ASN A 53 2.37 -1.51 -6.06
N CYS A 54 2.19 -2.31 -5.01
CA CYS A 54 1.69 -3.69 -5.14
C CYS A 54 0.29 -3.72 -5.80
N CYS A 55 -0.61 -2.83 -5.41
CA CYS A 55 -1.95 -2.76 -6.01
C CYS A 55 -1.92 -2.29 -7.47
N VAL A 56 -1.08 -1.30 -7.80
CA VAL A 56 -0.92 -0.80 -9.17
C VAL A 56 -0.33 -1.88 -10.07
N GLN A 57 0.70 -2.60 -9.60
CA GLN A 57 1.25 -3.75 -10.32
C GLN A 57 0.20 -4.83 -10.55
N MET A 58 -0.71 -5.07 -9.59
CA MET A 58 -1.81 -6.01 -9.76
C MET A 58 -2.77 -5.56 -10.88
N VAL A 59 -3.18 -4.28 -10.86
CA VAL A 59 -4.14 -3.69 -11.83
C VAL A 59 -3.54 -3.52 -13.23
N MET A 60 -2.23 -3.26 -13.34
CA MET A 60 -1.55 -3.25 -14.63
C MET A 60 -1.60 -4.64 -15.25
N THR A 61 -2.47 -4.78 -16.25
CA THR A 61 -2.51 -5.96 -17.11
C THR A 61 -1.27 -5.94 -17.98
N GLN A 62 -0.26 -6.76 -17.66
CA GLN A 62 0.80 -7.05 -18.62
C GLN A 62 0.12 -7.70 -19.84
N LYS A 63 0.40 -7.18 -21.04
CA LYS A 63 -0.04 -7.79 -22.29
C LYS A 63 0.63 -9.16 -22.40
N LEU A 64 -0.03 -10.19 -21.90
CA LEU A 64 0.43 -11.57 -22.07
C LEU A 64 0.32 -11.91 -23.55
N VAL A 65 1.46 -11.97 -24.24
CA VAL A 65 1.54 -12.52 -25.59
C VAL A 65 1.36 -14.03 -25.47
N LEU A 66 0.10 -14.48 -25.51
CA LEU A 66 -0.24 -15.90 -25.44
C LEU A 66 0.15 -16.58 -26.76
N TYR A 67 1.18 -17.42 -26.72
CA TYR A 67 1.49 -18.34 -27.82
C TYR A 67 0.53 -19.54 -27.76
N LEU A 68 -0.36 -19.65 -28.76
CA LEU A 68 -1.51 -20.55 -28.81
C LEU A 68 -1.19 -22.05 -29.04
N HIS A 69 0.04 -22.52 -28.81
CA HIS A 69 0.46 -23.84 -29.30
C HIS A 69 0.30 -25.02 -28.33
N SER A 70 -0.24 -24.81 -27.12
CA SER A 70 -0.68 -25.92 -26.26
C SER A 70 -1.68 -25.43 -25.18
N PRO A 71 -2.87 -26.05 -25.05
CA PRO A 71 -3.88 -25.66 -24.07
C PRO A 71 -3.45 -25.91 -22.61
N GLU A 72 -2.56 -26.87 -22.37
CA GLU A 72 -2.04 -27.19 -21.02
C GLU A 72 -1.09 -26.11 -20.52
N ASN A 73 -0.23 -25.58 -21.40
CA ASN A 73 0.67 -24.48 -21.07
C ASN A 73 -0.08 -23.18 -20.75
N ILE A 74 -1.20 -22.93 -21.43
CA ILE A 74 -2.04 -21.75 -21.17
C ILE A 74 -2.67 -21.82 -19.78
N GLN A 75 -3.16 -22.99 -19.37
CA GLN A 75 -3.76 -23.17 -18.04
C GLN A 75 -2.72 -22.98 -16.93
N GLN A 76 -1.52 -23.54 -17.10
CA GLN A 76 -0.47 -23.45 -16.09
C GLN A 76 0.05 -22.01 -15.93
N ILE A 77 0.27 -21.29 -17.04
CA ILE A 77 0.69 -19.87 -17.03
C ILE A 77 -0.43 -18.97 -16.46
N CYS A 78 -1.68 -19.24 -16.80
CA CYS A 78 -2.81 -18.47 -16.26
C CYS A 78 -2.93 -18.67 -14.74
N LYS A 79 -2.79 -19.92 -14.26
CA LYS A 79 -2.85 -20.24 -12.83
C LYS A 79 -1.72 -19.59 -12.03
N SER A 80 -0.48 -19.65 -12.53
CA SER A 80 0.65 -18.98 -11.87
C SER A 80 0.49 -17.47 -11.84
N THR A 81 0.05 -16.86 -12.94
CA THR A 81 -0.20 -15.42 -13.03
C THR A 81 -1.29 -14.96 -12.07
N ILE A 82 -2.39 -15.72 -11.96
CA ILE A 82 -3.48 -15.43 -11.02
C ILE A 82 -2.98 -15.52 -9.57
N MET A 83 -2.23 -16.57 -9.23
CA MET A 83 -1.66 -16.73 -7.89
C MET A 83 -0.71 -15.59 -7.52
N GLU A 84 0.15 -15.15 -8.45
CA GLU A 84 1.08 -14.06 -8.21
C GLU A 84 0.36 -12.72 -8.00
N LYS A 85 -0.67 -12.45 -8.81
CA LYS A 85 -1.52 -11.25 -8.67
C LYS A 85 -2.31 -11.25 -7.37
N GLN A 86 -2.80 -12.41 -6.93
CA GLN A 86 -3.47 -12.55 -5.65
C GLN A 86 -2.50 -12.30 -4.49
N ARG A 87 -1.30 -12.87 -4.55
CA ARG A 87 -0.26 -12.65 -3.53
C ARG A 87 0.13 -11.17 -3.44
N GLN A 88 0.25 -10.47 -4.57
CA GLN A 88 0.51 -9.02 -4.57
C GLN A 88 -0.62 -8.23 -3.89
N LEU A 89 -1.88 -8.64 -4.10
CA LEU A 89 -3.02 -8.01 -3.45
C LEU A 89 -3.03 -8.26 -1.93
N GLU A 90 -2.73 -9.48 -1.49
CA GLU A 90 -2.60 -9.82 -0.08
C GLU A 90 -1.47 -9.03 0.59
N TRP A 91 -0.30 -8.95 -0.04
CA TRP A 91 0.79 -8.09 0.44
C TRP A 91 0.39 -6.61 0.51
N GLY A 92 -0.32 -6.11 -0.50
CA GLY A 92 -0.84 -4.75 -0.49
C GLY A 92 -1.80 -4.49 0.69
N PHE A 93 -2.65 -5.46 1.01
CA PHE A 93 -3.54 -5.41 2.17
C PHE A 93 -2.76 -5.41 3.50
N PHE A 94 -1.81 -6.33 3.67
CA PHE A 94 -0.98 -6.36 4.89
C PHE A 94 -0.15 -5.10 5.08
N LEU A 95 0.40 -4.53 4.01
CA LEU A 95 1.13 -3.27 4.07
C LEU A 95 0.21 -2.10 4.41
N LEU A 96 -1.03 -2.10 3.93
CA LEU A 96 -2.03 -1.10 4.33
C LEU A 96 -2.27 -1.13 5.84
N GLU A 97 -2.55 -2.31 6.39
CA GLU A 97 -2.76 -2.50 7.83
C GLU A 97 -1.51 -2.13 8.64
N ALA A 98 -0.33 -2.58 8.22
CA ALA A 98 0.93 -2.26 8.88
C ALA A 98 1.17 -0.74 8.93
N GLY A 99 0.95 -0.02 7.82
CA GLY A 99 1.09 1.44 7.80
C GLY A 99 0.07 2.13 8.71
N LEU A 100 -1.14 1.57 8.85
CA LEU A 100 -2.18 2.07 9.75
C LEU A 100 -1.76 1.90 11.22
N ILE A 101 -1.25 0.72 11.59
CA ILE A 101 -0.71 0.47 12.93
C ILE A 101 0.44 1.43 13.25
N VAL A 102 1.39 1.60 12.33
CA VAL A 102 2.53 2.52 12.53
C VAL A 102 2.03 3.97 12.69
N ALA A 103 1.06 4.40 11.87
CA ALA A 103 0.46 5.72 12.02
C ALA A 103 -0.19 5.90 13.40
N PHE A 104 -1.00 4.93 13.85
CA PHE A 104 -1.63 4.98 15.16
C PHE A 104 -0.61 5.00 16.31
N VAL A 105 0.43 4.19 16.25
CA VAL A 105 1.51 4.19 17.25
C VAL A 105 2.18 5.56 17.31
N LEU A 106 2.48 6.18 16.16
CA LEU A 106 3.07 7.53 16.12
C LEU A 106 2.12 8.59 16.67
N LEU A 107 0.81 8.48 16.40
CA LEU A 107 -0.19 9.36 16.99
C LEU A 107 -0.21 9.24 18.51
N ILE A 108 -0.20 8.00 19.03
CA ILE A 108 -0.19 7.72 20.46
C ILE A 108 1.07 8.28 21.10
N VAL A 109 2.26 7.98 20.54
CA VAL A 109 3.53 8.51 21.04
C VAL A 109 3.48 10.03 21.15
N ARG A 110 2.93 10.72 20.15
CA ARG A 110 2.76 12.19 20.19
C ARG A 110 1.76 12.69 21.23
N MET A 111 0.74 11.90 21.60
CA MET A 111 -0.17 12.30 22.68
C MET A 111 0.52 12.26 24.05
N TYR A 112 1.53 11.40 24.21
CA TYR A 112 2.25 11.24 25.47
C TYR A 112 3.56 12.05 25.56
N PHE A 113 4.14 12.48 24.43
CA PHE A 113 5.40 13.24 24.33
C PHE A 113 5.23 14.53 23.50
#